data_AF-A0A6J4QU01-F1
#
_entry.id   AF-A0A6J4QU01-F1
#
_cell.length_a   1.000
_cell.length_b   1.000
_cell.length_c   1.000
_cell.angle_alpha   90.00
_cell.angle_beta   90.00
_cell.angle_gamma   90.00
#
_symmetry.space_group_name_H-M   'P 1'
#
loop_
_entity.id
_entity.type
_entity.pdbx_description
1 polymer ?
#
loop_
_entity_poly.entity_id
_entity_poly.type
_entity_poly.pdbx_seq_one_letter_code
_entity_poly.pdbx_strand_id
1 'polypeptide(L)'
;MDGSSVTREAHHAAPRCLISLHERANGTSLDGEGIQAWLEWEWEAMRWRVPVEISRDELEALVERSTVVLEREKHRLIHETDWRRWGARGGRETLRRYGPRWFSLLARRRWGRIGPEELEAARWTQ
;
A
#
# COMPACT_ATOMS: atom_id res chain seq x y z
N MET A 1 -27.39 0.75 -26.06
CA MET A 1 -26.46 -0.23 -25.48
C MET A 1 -25.63 0.51 -24.44
N ASP A 2 -26.01 0.38 -23.17
CA ASP A 2 -25.20 0.87 -22.05
C ASP A 2 -24.01 -0.08 -21.91
N GLY A 3 -22.88 0.33 -22.50
CA GLY A 3 -21.60 -0.35 -22.41
C GLY A 3 -20.77 0.20 -21.25
N SER A 4 -21.35 0.39 -20.06
CA SER A 4 -20.56 0.70 -18.86
C SER A 4 -19.62 -0.48 -18.57
N SER A 5 -18.41 -0.40 -19.12
CA SER A 5 -17.33 -1.33 -18.85
C SER A 5 -16.97 -1.21 -17.37
N VAL A 6 -17.45 -2.14 -16.56
CA VAL A 6 -17.06 -2.25 -15.15
C VAL A 6 -15.53 -2.36 -15.07
N THR A 7 -14.90 -1.36 -14.45
CA THR A 7 -13.45 -1.39 -14.28
C THR A 7 -13.08 -2.40 -13.19
N ARG A 8 -12.19 -3.33 -13.53
CA ARG A 8 -11.69 -4.37 -12.63
C ARG A 8 -10.25 -4.12 -12.24
N GLU A 9 -9.93 -4.41 -10.98
CA GLU A 9 -8.62 -4.17 -10.37
C GLU A 9 -8.15 -5.44 -9.66
N ALA A 10 -6.84 -5.69 -9.71
CA ALA A 10 -6.23 -6.72 -8.89
C ALA A 10 -6.25 -6.27 -7.43
N HIS A 11 -6.77 -7.13 -6.57
CA HIS A 11 -6.78 -6.98 -5.13
C HIS A 11 -5.95 -8.11 -4.53
N HIS A 12 -5.01 -7.76 -3.65
CA HIS A 12 -4.26 -8.73 -2.89
C HIS A 12 -4.85 -8.80 -1.49
N ALA A 13 -5.48 -9.94 -1.15
CA ALA A 13 -6.05 -10.11 0.19
C ALA A 13 -4.95 -10.14 1.28
N ALA A 14 -3.73 -10.56 0.94
CA ALA A 14 -2.52 -10.28 1.71
C ALA A 14 -1.77 -9.10 1.05
N PRO A 15 -1.62 -7.94 1.71
CA PRO A 15 -1.02 -6.77 1.09
C PRO A 15 0.46 -6.98 0.73
N ARG A 16 0.86 -6.54 -0.47
CA ARG A 16 2.28 -6.56 -0.90
C ARG A 16 3.22 -5.82 0.06
N CYS A 17 2.73 -4.83 0.80
CA CYS A 17 3.56 -4.06 1.76
C CYS A 17 4.04 -4.90 2.95
N LEU A 18 3.44 -6.07 3.19
CA LEU A 18 3.90 -7.03 4.20
C LEU A 18 5.32 -7.50 3.93
N ILE A 19 5.73 -7.63 2.66
CA ILE A 19 7.08 -8.06 2.27
C ILE A 19 8.13 -7.07 2.82
N SER A 20 7.94 -5.77 2.57
CA SER A 20 8.89 -4.76 3.06
C SER A 20 8.89 -4.63 4.58
N LEU A 21 7.77 -4.89 5.25
CA LEU A 21 7.72 -4.91 6.72
C LEU A 21 8.48 -6.11 7.29
N HIS A 22 8.28 -7.29 6.69
CA HIS A 22 9.03 -8.50 7.03
C HIS A 22 10.53 -8.30 6.83
N GLU A 23 10.95 -7.73 5.70
CA GLU A 23 12.37 -7.43 5.42
C GLU A 23 12.96 -6.45 6.44
N ARG A 24 12.24 -5.37 6.81
CA ARG A 24 12.69 -4.43 7.84
C ARG A 24 12.82 -5.10 9.21
N ALA A 25 11.85 -5.92 9.60
CA ALA A 25 11.87 -6.61 10.89
C ALA A 25 13.02 -7.63 11.00
N ASN A 26 13.40 -8.27 9.89
CA ASN A 26 14.45 -9.28 9.85
C ASN A 26 15.84 -8.74 9.44
N GLY A 27 15.94 -7.48 9.02
CA GLY A 27 17.17 -6.86 8.53
C GLY A 27 17.84 -5.87 9.48
N THR A 28 17.29 -5.66 10.68
CA THR A 28 17.74 -4.62 11.63
C THR A 28 18.51 -5.19 12.82
N SER A 29 19.40 -4.36 13.41
CA SER A 29 20.05 -4.63 14.69
C SER A 29 19.03 -4.67 15.83
N LEU A 30 19.36 -5.37 16.93
CA LEU A 30 18.56 -5.39 18.17
C LEU A 30 18.70 -4.05 18.93
N ASP A 31 18.32 -2.96 18.28
CA ASP A 31 18.21 -1.61 18.84
C ASP A 31 16.75 -1.15 18.87
N GLY A 32 16.51 0.10 19.29
CA GLY A 32 15.16 0.65 19.37
C GLY A 32 14.41 0.69 18.03
N GLU A 33 15.11 0.92 16.92
CA GLU A 33 14.49 0.92 15.58
C GLU A 33 14.16 -0.49 15.12
N GLY A 34 15.04 -1.47 15.41
CA GLY A 34 14.79 -2.87 15.12
C GLY A 34 13.62 -3.44 15.92
N ILE A 35 13.52 -3.14 17.21
CA ILE A 35 12.37 -3.52 18.04
C ILE A 35 11.08 -2.91 17.49
N GLN A 36 11.10 -1.64 17.12
CA GLN A 36 9.93 -0.97 16.54
C GLN A 36 9.53 -1.60 15.19
N ALA A 37 10.49 -1.93 14.33
CA ALA A 37 10.24 -2.59 13.05
C ALA A 37 9.64 -3.99 13.24
N TRP A 38 10.13 -4.74 14.22
CA TRP A 38 9.60 -6.07 14.56
C TRP A 38 8.16 -5.99 15.10
N LEU A 39 7.85 -5.06 16.00
CA LEU A 39 6.48 -4.84 16.50
C LEU A 39 5.52 -4.40 15.38
N GLU A 40 5.98 -3.53 14.47
CA GLU A 40 5.20 -3.14 13.29
C GLU A 40 4.87 -4.34 12.40
N TRP A 41 5.83 -5.25 12.21
CA TRP A 41 5.63 -6.50 11.48
C TRP A 41 4.63 -7.42 12.19
N GLU A 42 4.83 -7.70 13.48
CA GLU A 42 3.97 -8.59 14.27
C GLU A 42 2.50 -8.14 14.23
N TRP A 43 2.24 -6.86 14.47
CA TRP A 43 0.89 -6.32 14.44
C TRP A 43 0.23 -6.37 13.06
N GLU A 44 1.01 -6.22 11.99
CA GLU A 44 0.50 -6.40 10.64
C GLU A 44 0.21 -7.87 10.32
N ALA A 45 1.15 -8.75 10.62
CA ALA A 45 0.99 -10.18 10.37
C ALA A 45 -0.29 -10.69 11.06
N MET A 46 -0.50 -10.34 12.33
CA MET A 46 -1.73 -10.67 13.05
C MET A 46 -3.00 -10.11 12.40
N ARG A 47 -2.98 -8.83 11.99
CA ARG A 47 -4.14 -8.19 11.35
C ARG A 47 -4.55 -8.91 10.07
N TRP A 48 -3.57 -9.31 9.28
CA TRP A 48 -3.78 -9.99 8.00
C TRP A 48 -3.83 -11.51 8.12
N ARG A 49 -3.80 -12.03 9.36
CA ARG A 49 -3.80 -13.47 9.68
C ARG A 49 -2.68 -14.23 8.96
N VAL A 50 -1.54 -13.56 8.82
CA VAL A 50 -0.30 -14.13 8.30
C VAL A 50 0.49 -14.68 9.49
N PRO A 51 1.05 -15.89 9.42
CA PRO A 51 1.96 -16.38 10.46
C PRO A 51 3.14 -15.40 10.64
N VAL A 52 3.43 -14.99 11.88
CA VAL A 52 4.50 -14.02 12.16
C VAL A 52 5.87 -14.54 11.73
N GLU A 53 6.09 -15.86 11.89
CA GLU A 53 7.32 -16.58 11.55
C GLU A 53 7.33 -17.10 10.11
N ILE A 54 6.44 -16.62 9.24
CA ILE A 54 6.42 -17.02 7.82
C ILE A 54 7.76 -16.66 7.17
N SER A 55 8.31 -17.56 6.35
CA SER A 55 9.51 -17.23 5.59
C SER A 55 9.21 -16.17 4.53
N ARG A 56 10.25 -15.42 4.14
CA ARG A 56 10.14 -14.39 3.08
C ARG A 56 9.55 -14.96 1.78
N ASP A 57 9.98 -16.15 1.35
CA ASP A 57 9.51 -16.76 0.11
C ASP A 57 8.06 -17.27 0.21
N GLU A 58 7.67 -17.83 1.36
CA GLU A 58 6.27 -18.22 1.60
C GLU A 58 5.32 -17.03 1.69
N LEU A 59 5.82 -15.89 2.19
CA LEU A 59 5.10 -14.61 2.22
C LEU A 59 4.88 -14.07 0.80
N GLU A 60 5.89 -14.12 -0.06
CA GLU A 60 5.71 -13.75 -1.48
C GLU A 60 4.69 -14.65 -2.17
N ALA A 61 4.81 -15.97 -1.97
CA ALA A 61 3.84 -16.91 -2.49
C ALA A 61 2.42 -16.65 -1.93
N LEU A 62 2.31 -16.12 -0.70
CA LEU A 62 1.03 -15.76 -0.08
C LEU A 62 0.40 -14.55 -0.72
N VAL A 63 1.20 -13.52 -0.92
CA VAL A 63 0.77 -12.30 -1.59
C VAL A 63 0.29 -12.64 -3.00
N GLU A 64 1.04 -13.44 -3.76
CA GLU A 64 0.69 -13.82 -5.13
C GLU A 64 -0.60 -14.65 -5.18
N ARG A 65 -0.69 -15.72 -4.38
CA ARG A 65 -1.90 -16.58 -4.35
C ARG A 65 -3.14 -15.87 -3.80
N SER A 66 -2.96 -14.78 -3.06
CA SER A 66 -4.06 -13.96 -2.54
C SER A 66 -4.63 -12.95 -3.54
N THR A 67 -4.08 -12.93 -4.77
CA THR A 67 -4.52 -12.02 -5.83
C THR A 67 -5.86 -12.46 -6.38
N VAL A 68 -6.86 -11.59 -6.30
CA VAL A 68 -8.18 -11.76 -6.90
C VAL A 68 -8.55 -10.54 -7.71
N VAL A 69 -9.38 -10.71 -8.73
CA VAL A 69 -9.88 -9.60 -9.54
C VAL A 69 -11.20 -9.13 -8.93
N LEU A 70 -11.25 -7.86 -8.51
CA LEU A 70 -12.45 -7.24 -7.96
C LEU A 70 -12.92 -6.09 -8.85
N GLU A 71 -14.22 -5.82 -8.82
CA GLU A 71 -14.77 -4.59 -9.36
C GLU A 71 -14.28 -3.40 -8.50
N ARG A 72 -13.93 -2.29 -9.16
CA ARG A 72 -13.33 -1.12 -8.52
C ARG A 72 -14.11 -0.61 -7.31
N GLU A 73 -15.44 -0.56 -7.37
CA GLU A 73 -16.26 -0.09 -6.23
C GLU A 73 -16.19 -1.04 -5.05
N LYS A 74 -16.23 -2.35 -5.30
CA LYS A 74 -16.02 -3.36 -4.25
C LYS A 74 -14.62 -3.27 -3.66
N HIS A 75 -13.60 -3.08 -4.50
CA HIS A 75 -12.23 -2.90 -4.07
C HIS A 75 -12.06 -1.64 -3.18
N ARG A 76 -12.73 -0.55 -3.53
CA ARG A 76 -12.77 0.70 -2.75
C ARG A 76 -13.38 0.50 -1.37
N LEU A 77 -14.53 -0.16 -1.30
CA LEU A 77 -15.25 -0.41 -0.05
C LEU A 77 -14.42 -1.26 0.92
N ILE A 78 -13.71 -2.27 0.42
CA ILE A 78 -12.86 -3.14 1.26
C ILE A 78 -11.74 -2.35 1.94
N HIS A 79 -11.14 -1.38 1.25
CA HIS A 79 -9.95 -0.67 1.75
C HIS A 79 -10.21 0.73 2.31
N GLU A 80 -11.47 1.19 2.35
CA GLU A 80 -11.81 2.56 2.77
C GLU A 80 -11.10 2.97 4.08
N THR A 81 -11.09 2.05 5.05
CA THR A 81 -10.51 2.25 6.39
C THR A 81 -9.00 2.07 6.42
N ASP A 82 -8.43 1.22 5.56
CA ASP A 82 -6.99 0.97 5.45
C ASP A 82 -6.23 2.19 4.93
N TRP A 83 -6.91 3.03 4.14
CA TRP A 83 -6.28 4.12 3.42
C TRP A 83 -5.61 5.18 4.28
N ARG A 84 -6.23 5.57 5.40
CA ARG A 84 -5.62 6.54 6.33
C ARG A 84 -4.33 5.99 6.90
N ARG A 85 -4.32 4.68 7.19
CA ARG A 85 -3.21 3.98 7.83
C ARG A 85 -2.07 3.73 6.86
N TRP A 86 -2.36 3.22 5.67
CA TRP A 86 -1.34 3.02 4.62
C TRP A 86 -0.78 4.35 4.09
N GLY A 87 -1.65 5.36 3.95
CA GLY A 87 -1.22 6.73 3.62
C GLY A 87 -0.28 7.32 4.66
N ALA A 88 -0.43 7.00 5.95
CA ALA A 88 0.52 7.44 6.98
C ALA A 88 1.87 6.72 6.90
N ARG A 89 1.91 5.47 6.42
CA ARG A 89 3.13 4.64 6.35
C ARG A 89 4.06 4.99 5.18
N GLY A 90 3.50 5.30 4.01
CA GLY A 90 4.31 5.66 2.82
C GLY A 90 4.08 7.09 2.31
N GLY A 91 2.95 7.69 2.67
CA GLY A 91 2.55 9.00 2.20
C GLY A 91 3.27 10.17 2.88
N ARG A 92 3.81 9.99 4.09
CA ARG A 92 4.58 11.05 4.77
C ARG A 92 5.89 11.36 4.07
N GLU A 93 6.64 10.33 3.67
CA GLU A 93 7.88 10.51 2.92
C GLU A 93 7.60 11.08 1.52
N THR A 94 6.52 10.62 0.91
CA THR A 94 6.02 11.16 -0.36
C THR A 94 5.62 12.64 -0.24
N LEU A 95 4.87 12.99 0.80
CA LEU A 95 4.48 14.37 1.14
C LEU A 95 5.70 15.24 1.41
N ARG A 96 6.71 14.71 2.12
CA ARG A 96 7.98 15.41 2.40
C ARG A 96 8.75 15.70 1.12
N ARG A 97 8.85 14.72 0.21
CA ARG A 97 9.62 14.85 -1.04
C ARG A 97 8.97 15.75 -2.07
N TYR A 98 7.64 15.71 -2.18
CA TYR A 98 6.92 16.32 -3.31
C TYR A 98 5.90 17.39 -2.91
N GLY A 99 5.69 17.59 -1.60
CA GLY A 99 4.81 18.63 -1.06
C GLY A 99 3.30 18.32 -1.12
N PRO A 100 2.48 19.17 -0.48
CA PRO A 100 1.06 18.91 -0.26
C PRO A 100 0.19 18.82 -1.52
N ARG A 101 0.52 19.58 -2.58
CA ARG A 101 -0.24 19.56 -3.85
C ARG A 101 -0.04 18.26 -4.60
N TRP A 102 1.19 17.82 -4.74
CA TRP A 102 1.54 16.55 -5.38
C TRP A 102 0.95 15.37 -4.61
N PHE A 103 1.06 15.39 -3.28
CA PHE A 103 0.44 14.39 -2.41
C PHE A 103 -1.10 14.38 -2.52
N SER A 104 -1.72 15.56 -2.60
CA SER A 104 -3.17 15.69 -2.81
C SER A 104 -3.61 15.18 -4.18
N LEU A 105 -2.83 15.40 -5.24
CA LEU A 105 -3.12 14.89 -6.58
C LEU A 105 -3.10 13.36 -6.58
N LEU A 106 -2.07 12.74 -6.00
CA LEU A 106 -2.02 11.29 -5.80
C LEU A 106 -3.24 10.77 -5.03
N ALA A 107 -3.63 11.45 -3.95
CA ALA A 107 -4.77 11.04 -3.14
C ALA A 107 -6.11 11.16 -3.90
N ARG A 108 -6.30 12.19 -4.73
CA ARG A 108 -7.52 12.43 -5.51
C ARG A 108 -7.63 11.53 -6.74
N ARG A 109 -6.50 11.22 -7.38
CA ARG A 109 -6.42 10.36 -8.56
C ARG A 109 -6.00 8.93 -8.20
N ARG A 110 -6.13 8.53 -6.94
CA ARG A 110 -5.68 7.25 -6.36
C ARG A 110 -6.16 5.99 -7.09
N TRP A 111 -7.25 6.12 -7.85
CA TRP A 111 -7.90 5.06 -8.63
C TRP A 111 -7.78 5.25 -10.14
N GLY A 112 -7.09 6.31 -10.57
CA GLY A 112 -6.80 6.62 -11.95
C GLY A 112 -5.30 6.53 -12.21
N ARG A 113 -4.92 6.38 -13.47
CA ARG A 113 -3.52 6.65 -13.85
C ARG A 113 -3.29 8.15 -13.77
N ILE A 114 -2.10 8.53 -13.30
CA ILE A 114 -1.62 9.91 -13.36
C ILE A 114 -0.47 9.94 -14.36
N GLY A 115 -0.58 10.78 -15.37
CA GLY A 115 0.47 10.95 -16.37
C GLY A 115 1.66 11.76 -15.84
N PRO A 116 2.85 11.63 -16.42
CA PRO A 116 4.01 12.46 -16.08
C PRO A 116 3.73 13.95 -16.17
N GLU A 117 2.94 14.38 -17.15
CA GLU A 117 2.56 15.79 -17.35
C GLU A 117 1.68 16.33 -16.21
N GLU A 118 0.73 15.53 -15.72
CA GLU A 118 -0.12 15.90 -14.58
C GLU A 118 0.71 16.01 -13.29
N LEU A 119 1.72 15.14 -13.13
CA LEU A 119 2.64 15.19 -11.99
C LEU A 119 3.54 16.43 -12.03
N GLU A 120 4.06 16.80 -13.21
CA GLU A 120 4.84 18.03 -13.37
C GLU A 120 3.96 19.27 -13.20
N ALA A 121 2.75 19.33 -13.77
CA ALA A 121 1.85 20.47 -13.58
C ALA A 121 1.55 20.76 -12.08
N ALA A 122 1.43 19.71 -11.26
CA ALA A 122 1.22 19.83 -9.82
C ALA A 122 2.45 20.33 -9.03
N ARG A 123 3.63 20.34 -9.66
CA ARG A 123 4.90 20.74 -9.05
C ARG A 123 5.23 22.23 -9.23
N TRP A 124 4.69 22.89 -10.27
CA TRP A 124 5.15 24.22 -10.71
C TRP A 124 4.14 25.37 -10.56
N THR A 125 2.88 25.10 -10.21
CA THR A 125 1.95 26.20 -9.89
C THR A 125 2.20 26.69 -8.46
N GLN A 126 2.84 27.86 -8.33
CA GLN A 126 2.84 28.67 -7.11
C GLN A 126 1.45 29.28 -6.89
#